data_AF-A0A383VN98-F1
#
_entry.id   AF-A0A383VN98-F1
#
_cell.length_a   1.000
_cell.length_b   1.000
_cell.length_c   1.000
_cell.angle_alpha   90.00
_cell.angle_beta   90.00
_cell.angle_gamma   90.00
#
_symmetry.space_group_name_H-M   'P 1'
#
loop_
_entity.id
_entity.type
_entity.pdbx_description
1 polymer ?
#
loop_
_entity_poly.entity_id
_entity_poly.type
_entity_poly.pdbx_seq_one_letter_code
_entity_poly.pdbx_strand_id
1 'polypeptide(L)'
;MTDITTATTIMQLAAPDIQLVLDPLLYLRVLPQPEGIPKLIHMTMKDKHQLAPHQILSMLSWGRFNKGYALLLYDNTDIEQYMQRYYPAFMPTFYQLKTPVEKSDAWRYHVLCGHGGIYTDTDTVCGRPFSEWANFNSTPEPGLIVGIENLFYSQEEAEEATYVHKIQITQWTMASKRSHPVACRMGAAIKAFIEQEAADGGKIEQRVGHDASILLRTGPGIWSSEVHSYLRQMGSQPEDVVEGGQVTDAVVLPQAAFGCNFRYWNAENSESFVYHMFNNSWKVDHFKVADAKKQQRQSKQRQHTMRLLYPLFIILSACCGVLAAVYAALCWLSAHPGTRFGPRKKRRAQGLQGIAVGPSSPKKHPLKGSPRGSPSKLGSSSSSSNIGSFGSSRLQQQQYRKERRL
;
A
#
# COMPACT_ATOMS: atom_id res chain seq x y z
N MET A 1 9.45 16.08 -17.08
CA MET A 1 10.60 15.30 -16.58
C MET A 1 11.85 15.94 -17.14
N THR A 2 12.90 16.03 -16.35
CA THR A 2 14.22 16.57 -16.68
C THR A 2 15.18 15.39 -16.84
N ASP A 3 15.99 15.37 -17.89
CA ASP A 3 16.98 14.31 -18.06
C ASP A 3 18.11 14.43 -17.02
N ILE A 4 18.80 13.32 -16.74
CA ILE A 4 19.82 13.28 -15.69
C ILE A 4 21.03 14.17 -15.97
N THR A 5 21.38 14.42 -17.24
CA THR A 5 22.51 15.30 -17.59
C THR A 5 22.17 16.74 -17.24
N THR A 6 20.98 17.19 -17.63
CA THR A 6 20.46 18.52 -17.26
C THR A 6 20.32 18.66 -15.74
N ALA A 7 19.76 17.65 -15.06
CA ALA A 7 19.61 17.68 -13.61
C ALA A 7 20.96 17.74 -12.89
N THR A 8 21.94 16.95 -13.33
CA THR A 8 23.30 16.97 -12.78
C THR A 8 23.95 18.33 -12.97
N THR A 9 23.78 18.95 -14.14
CA THR A 9 24.28 20.30 -14.42
C THR A 9 23.64 21.34 -13.48
N ILE A 10 22.32 21.29 -13.31
CA ILE A 10 21.59 22.19 -12.38
C ILE A 10 22.14 22.00 -10.95
N MET A 11 22.35 20.76 -10.52
CA MET A 11 22.86 20.48 -9.18
C MET A 11 24.28 20.98 -8.98
N GLN A 12 25.17 20.75 -9.94
CA GLN A 12 26.55 21.25 -9.89
C GLN A 12 26.61 22.78 -9.85
N LEU A 13 25.73 23.48 -10.58
CA LEU A 13 25.65 24.93 -10.56
C LEU A 13 25.07 25.48 -9.24
N ALA A 14 24.01 24.85 -8.73
CA ALA A 14 23.32 25.33 -7.53
C ALA A 14 24.03 24.94 -6.23
N ALA A 15 24.78 23.83 -6.23
CA ALA A 15 25.44 23.28 -5.05
C ALA A 15 26.64 22.40 -5.48
N PRO A 16 27.79 23.02 -5.82
CA PRO A 16 28.95 22.32 -6.40
C PRO A 16 29.60 21.30 -5.45
N ASP A 17 29.38 21.43 -4.14
CA ASP A 17 29.92 20.53 -3.13
C ASP A 17 29.12 19.21 -3.00
N ILE A 18 27.98 19.07 -3.71
CA ILE A 18 27.18 17.85 -3.66
C ILE A 18 27.86 16.74 -4.45
N GLN A 19 28.22 15.65 -3.77
CA GLN A 19 28.67 14.42 -4.41
C GLN A 19 27.46 13.58 -4.86
N LEU A 20 26.97 13.81 -6.07
CA LEU A 20 25.93 13.00 -6.69
C LEU A 20 26.51 11.69 -7.25
N VAL A 21 25.93 10.56 -6.87
CA VAL A 21 26.37 9.21 -7.28
C VAL A 21 25.26 8.50 -8.05
N LEU A 22 25.51 8.27 -9.34
CA LEU A 22 24.57 7.61 -10.26
C LEU A 22 24.85 6.12 -10.45
N ASP A 23 26.04 5.63 -10.12
CA ASP A 23 26.36 4.20 -10.04
C ASP A 23 26.63 3.84 -8.57
N PRO A 24 25.55 3.60 -7.78
CA PRO A 24 25.70 3.36 -6.37
C PRO A 24 26.39 2.02 -6.06
N LEU A 25 26.23 1.00 -6.91
CA LEU A 25 26.81 -0.32 -6.69
C LEU A 25 28.33 -0.30 -6.82
N LEU A 26 28.87 0.48 -7.77
CA LEU A 26 30.31 0.68 -7.89
C LEU A 26 30.84 1.50 -6.71
N TYR A 27 30.16 2.60 -6.37
CA TYR A 27 30.58 3.49 -5.30
C TYR A 27 30.66 2.76 -3.94
N LEU A 28 29.64 1.97 -3.60
CA LEU A 28 29.60 1.24 -2.33
C LEU A 28 30.70 0.17 -2.17
N ARG A 29 31.34 -0.28 -3.26
CA ARG A 29 32.42 -1.29 -3.19
C ARG A 29 33.73 -0.74 -2.66
N VAL A 30 33.96 0.56 -2.82
CA VAL A 30 35.27 1.19 -2.55
C VAL A 30 35.25 2.06 -1.29
N LEU A 31 34.11 2.17 -0.62
CA LEU A 31 33.98 2.99 0.57
C LEU A 31 34.62 2.33 1.80
N PRO A 32 35.39 3.09 2.59
CA PRO A 32 35.80 2.65 3.92
C PRO A 32 34.55 2.41 4.78
N GLN A 33 34.70 1.56 5.79
CA GLN A 33 33.63 1.25 6.74
C GLN A 33 33.84 2.09 7.99
N PRO A 34 33.16 3.25 8.14
CA PRO A 34 33.36 4.10 9.30
C PRO A 34 32.66 3.52 10.53
N GLU A 35 33.13 3.93 11.70
CA GLU A 35 32.36 3.81 12.94
C GLU A 35 31.21 4.83 12.93
N GLY A 36 30.08 4.51 13.54
CA GLY A 36 28.89 5.37 13.57
C GLY A 36 28.04 5.31 12.29
N ILE A 37 27.25 6.37 12.04
CA ILE A 37 26.37 6.49 10.87
C ILE A 37 27.18 7.07 9.67
N PRO A 38 27.38 6.31 8.59
CA PRO A 38 28.14 6.78 7.42
C PRO A 38 27.52 8.01 6.74
N LYS A 39 28.36 8.83 6.11
CA LYS A 39 27.93 10.03 5.35
C LYS A 39 27.35 9.69 3.97
N LEU A 40 26.35 8.82 3.95
CA LEU A 40 25.66 8.34 2.76
C LEU A 40 24.18 8.70 2.85
N ILE A 41 23.62 9.24 1.77
CA ILE A 41 22.19 9.50 1.63
C ILE A 41 21.68 8.65 0.47
N HIS A 42 20.82 7.71 0.77
CA HIS A 42 20.22 6.77 -0.16
C HIS A 42 18.83 7.27 -0.58
N MET A 43 18.61 7.43 -1.88
CA MET A 43 17.34 7.86 -2.45
C MET A 43 16.88 6.91 -3.56
N THR A 44 15.60 6.55 -3.54
CA THR A 44 15.00 5.66 -4.56
C THR A 44 14.06 6.42 -5.49
N MET A 45 14.12 6.09 -6.77
CA MET A 45 13.22 6.59 -7.80
C MET A 45 12.88 5.50 -8.82
N LYS A 46 11.87 5.74 -9.65
CA LYS A 46 11.47 4.78 -10.67
C LYS A 46 12.50 4.66 -11.79
N ASP A 47 12.99 5.80 -12.24
CA ASP A 47 13.97 5.96 -13.31
C ASP A 47 14.82 7.19 -12.98
N LYS A 48 16.12 6.98 -12.72
CA LYS A 48 17.06 8.06 -12.40
C LYS A 48 17.51 8.85 -13.62
N HIS A 49 17.20 8.39 -14.83
CA HIS A 49 17.47 9.10 -16.08
C HIS A 49 16.40 10.14 -16.40
N GLN A 50 15.25 10.10 -15.72
CA GLN A 50 14.16 11.05 -15.87
C GLN A 50 13.66 11.51 -14.49
N LEU A 51 14.03 12.73 -14.12
CA LEU A 51 13.71 13.30 -12.81
C LEU A 51 12.55 14.30 -12.88
N ALA A 52 11.64 14.23 -11.93
CA ALA A 52 10.64 15.27 -11.75
C ALA A 52 11.26 16.51 -11.06
N PRO A 53 10.75 17.73 -11.31
CA PRO A 53 11.29 18.95 -10.69
C PRO A 53 11.36 18.88 -9.16
N HIS A 54 10.35 18.29 -8.52
CA HIS A 54 10.32 18.13 -7.05
C HIS A 54 11.43 17.19 -6.53
N GLN A 55 11.87 16.20 -7.32
CA GLN A 55 12.98 15.31 -6.95
C GLN A 55 14.30 16.07 -7.01
N ILE A 56 14.50 16.95 -8.00
CA ILE A 56 15.69 17.80 -8.08
C ILE A 56 15.74 18.75 -6.86
N LEU A 57 14.61 19.35 -6.49
CA LEU A 57 14.52 20.20 -5.29
C LEU A 57 14.79 19.42 -4.00
N SER A 58 14.25 18.20 -3.87
CA SER A 58 14.54 17.28 -2.78
C SER A 58 16.03 17.02 -2.66
N MET A 59 16.67 16.56 -3.74
CA MET A 59 18.10 16.27 -3.79
C MET A 59 18.97 17.49 -3.45
N LEU A 60 18.63 18.67 -3.97
CA LEU A 60 19.30 19.92 -3.66
C LEU A 60 19.20 20.28 -2.17
N SER A 61 18.03 20.13 -1.56
CA SER A 61 17.86 20.42 -0.13
C SER A 61 18.75 19.53 0.73
N TRP A 62 18.73 18.21 0.47
CA TRP A 62 19.53 17.23 1.20
C TRP A 62 21.03 17.49 1.04
N GLY A 63 21.51 17.72 -0.18
CA GLY A 63 22.92 17.98 -0.41
C GLY A 63 23.40 19.33 0.13
N ARG A 64 22.55 20.37 0.16
CA ARG A 64 22.91 21.69 0.74
C ARG A 64 23.08 21.63 2.26
N PHE A 65 22.18 20.94 2.95
CA PHE A 65 22.25 20.81 4.41
C PHE A 65 23.33 19.81 4.86
N ASN A 66 23.63 18.79 4.05
CA ASN A 66 24.55 17.71 4.43
C ASN A 66 25.83 17.74 3.60
N LYS A 67 26.61 18.80 3.75
CA LYS A 67 27.89 18.95 3.03
C LYS A 67 28.84 17.80 3.34
N GLY A 68 29.48 17.26 2.30
CA GLY A 68 30.39 16.11 2.41
C GLY A 68 29.68 14.76 2.52
N TYR A 69 28.35 14.71 2.39
CA TYR A 69 27.62 13.45 2.19
C TYR A 69 27.55 13.11 0.71
N ALA A 70 27.63 11.83 0.40
CA ALA A 70 27.35 11.31 -0.93
C ALA A 70 25.85 11.06 -1.08
N LEU A 71 25.26 11.55 -2.17
CA LEU A 71 23.86 11.35 -2.53
C LEU A 71 23.76 10.23 -3.57
N LEU A 72 23.34 9.05 -3.17
CA LEU A 72 23.27 7.84 -3.98
C LEU A 72 21.86 7.64 -4.52
N LEU A 73 21.72 7.63 -5.85
CA LEU A 73 20.44 7.42 -6.52
C LEU A 73 20.30 5.98 -6.99
N TYR A 74 19.17 5.37 -6.63
CA TYR A 74 18.82 4.02 -7.03
C TYR A 74 17.52 4.05 -7.84
N ASP A 75 17.56 3.48 -9.03
CA ASP A 75 16.37 3.09 -9.76
C ASP A 75 15.97 1.63 -9.47
N ASN A 76 14.89 1.16 -10.10
CA ASN A 76 14.42 -0.21 -9.92
C ASN A 76 15.47 -1.27 -10.33
N THR A 77 16.29 -0.96 -11.33
CA THR A 77 17.35 -1.86 -11.81
C THR A 77 18.46 -1.94 -10.78
N ASP A 78 18.90 -0.81 -10.24
CA ASP A 78 19.92 -0.78 -9.18
C ASP A 78 19.46 -1.54 -7.94
N ILE A 79 18.19 -1.36 -7.53
CA ILE A 79 17.60 -2.06 -6.38
C ILE A 79 17.68 -3.58 -6.59
N GLU A 80 17.26 -4.09 -7.74
CA GLU A 80 17.29 -5.54 -8.00
C GLU A 80 18.72 -6.07 -8.06
N GLN A 81 19.64 -5.39 -8.76
CA GLN A 81 21.05 -5.78 -8.82
C GLN A 81 21.71 -5.75 -7.43
N TYR A 82 21.36 -4.76 -6.61
CA TYR A 82 21.84 -4.66 -5.23
C TYR A 82 21.41 -5.89 -4.42
N MET A 83 20.11 -6.22 -4.45
CA MET A 83 19.57 -7.37 -3.71
C MET A 83 20.18 -8.69 -4.19
N GLN A 84 20.34 -8.87 -5.50
CA GLN A 84 21.00 -10.07 -6.07
C GLN A 84 22.44 -10.20 -5.61
N ARG A 85 23.18 -9.09 -5.53
CA ARG A 85 24.61 -9.11 -5.17
C ARG A 85 24.86 -9.28 -3.68
N TYR A 86 24.14 -8.56 -2.84
CA TYR A 86 24.42 -8.50 -1.40
C TYR A 86 23.53 -9.42 -0.56
N TYR A 87 22.33 -9.76 -1.06
CA TYR A 87 21.35 -10.57 -0.33
C TYR A 87 20.75 -11.68 -1.20
N PRO A 88 21.57 -12.53 -1.87
CA PRO A 88 21.07 -13.59 -2.76
C PRO A 88 20.13 -14.56 -2.05
N ALA A 89 20.35 -14.82 -0.76
CA ALA A 89 19.50 -15.69 0.06
C ALA A 89 18.08 -15.10 0.30
N PHE A 90 17.91 -13.79 0.21
CA PHE A 90 16.62 -13.12 0.36
C PHE A 90 15.85 -13.01 -0.97
N MET A 91 16.49 -13.26 -2.11
CA MET A 91 15.85 -13.13 -3.44
C MET A 91 14.56 -13.95 -3.61
N PRO A 92 14.44 -15.20 -3.09
CA PRO A 92 13.17 -15.93 -3.15
C PRO A 92 12.01 -15.20 -2.46
N THR A 93 12.29 -14.50 -1.34
CA THR A 93 11.30 -13.65 -0.66
C THR A 93 11.08 -12.35 -1.42
N PHE A 94 12.15 -11.72 -1.93
CA PHE A 94 12.08 -10.48 -2.71
C PHE A 94 11.19 -10.62 -3.96
N TYR A 95 11.23 -11.78 -4.62
CA TYR A 95 10.39 -12.06 -5.79
C TYR A 95 8.91 -12.33 -5.45
N GLN A 96 8.57 -12.56 -4.18
CA GLN A 96 7.18 -12.66 -3.73
C GLN A 96 6.53 -11.29 -3.47
N LEU A 97 7.34 -10.24 -3.34
CA LEU A 97 6.87 -8.85 -3.20
C LEU A 97 6.18 -8.40 -4.49
N LYS A 98 4.89 -8.05 -4.39
CA LYS A 98 3.97 -7.93 -5.53
C LYS A 98 4.08 -6.59 -6.24
N THR A 99 4.61 -5.59 -5.55
CA THR A 99 4.63 -4.20 -6.00
C THR A 99 6.06 -3.62 -5.97
N PRO A 100 6.37 -2.64 -6.82
CA PRO A 100 7.64 -1.92 -6.76
C PRO A 100 7.89 -1.26 -5.40
N VAL A 101 6.83 -0.76 -4.74
CA VAL A 101 6.94 -0.13 -3.42
C VAL A 101 7.38 -1.13 -2.35
N GLU A 102 6.78 -2.33 -2.32
CA GLU A 102 7.23 -3.39 -1.39
C GLU A 102 8.71 -3.76 -1.61
N LYS A 103 9.16 -3.78 -2.88
CA LYS A 103 10.57 -4.03 -3.21
C LYS A 103 11.49 -2.91 -2.74
N SER A 104 11.13 -1.64 -2.95
CA SER A 104 11.91 -0.50 -2.45
C SER A 104 11.93 -0.44 -0.92
N ASP A 105 10.84 -0.84 -0.27
CA ASP A 105 10.75 -0.96 1.18
C ASP A 105 11.67 -2.06 1.71
N ALA A 106 11.62 -3.26 1.15
CA ALA A 106 12.57 -4.29 1.54
C ALA A 106 14.02 -3.83 1.33
N TRP A 107 14.30 -3.20 0.18
CA TRP A 107 15.64 -2.73 -0.15
C TRP A 107 16.16 -1.65 0.83
N ARG A 108 15.34 -0.68 1.25
CA ARG A 108 15.81 0.43 2.12
C ARG A 108 16.32 -0.08 3.47
N TYR A 109 15.73 -1.16 4.00
CA TYR A 109 16.25 -1.78 5.23
C TYR A 109 17.56 -2.53 5.00
N HIS A 110 17.68 -3.22 3.87
CA HIS A 110 18.88 -3.98 3.52
C HIS A 110 20.06 -3.05 3.25
N VAL A 111 19.87 -1.93 2.53
CA VAL A 111 20.96 -0.98 2.29
C VAL A 111 21.45 -0.35 3.59
N LEU A 112 20.54 -0.02 4.52
CA LEU A 112 20.89 0.49 5.85
C LEU A 112 21.60 -0.56 6.71
N CYS A 113 21.17 -1.83 6.67
CA CYS A 113 21.88 -2.91 7.35
C CYS A 113 23.30 -3.10 6.79
N GLY A 114 23.45 -3.13 5.47
CA GLY A 114 24.71 -3.45 4.79
C GLY A 114 25.71 -2.30 4.77
N HIS A 115 25.23 -1.05 4.66
CA HIS A 115 26.07 0.13 4.45
C HIS A 115 25.78 1.29 5.39
N GLY A 116 24.75 1.22 6.23
CA GLY A 116 24.34 2.34 7.07
C GLY A 116 23.90 3.56 6.27
N GLY A 117 23.98 4.73 6.90
CA GLY A 117 23.69 6.02 6.30
C GLY A 117 22.26 6.47 6.59
N ILE A 118 21.79 7.38 5.75
CA ILE A 118 20.45 7.96 5.79
C ILE A 118 19.70 7.43 4.58
N TYR A 119 18.52 6.86 4.79
CA TYR A 119 17.56 6.65 3.72
C TYR A 119 16.53 7.77 3.75
N THR A 120 16.14 8.29 2.58
CA THR A 120 15.03 9.24 2.47
C THR A 120 14.30 9.11 1.12
N ASP A 121 12.97 9.21 1.14
CA ASP A 121 12.12 9.22 -0.06
C ASP A 121 12.44 10.46 -0.92
N THR A 122 12.26 10.37 -2.24
CA THR A 122 12.60 11.45 -3.19
C THR A 122 11.61 12.60 -3.22
N ASP A 123 10.52 12.50 -2.46
CA ASP A 123 9.55 13.57 -2.22
C ASP A 123 9.70 14.19 -0.82
N THR A 124 10.91 14.15 -0.26
CA THR A 124 11.26 14.79 1.02
C THR A 124 12.12 16.04 0.82
N VAL A 125 11.96 17.06 1.67
CA VAL A 125 12.82 18.24 1.72
C VAL A 125 13.54 18.26 3.05
N CYS A 126 14.87 18.34 3.02
CA CYS A 126 15.69 18.48 4.21
C CYS A 126 15.53 19.91 4.76
N GLY A 127 15.14 20.02 6.03
CA GLY A 127 15.00 21.29 6.74
C GLY A 127 16.18 21.60 7.65
N ARG A 128 16.93 20.58 8.09
CA ARG A 128 18.10 20.74 8.99
C ARG A 128 19.22 19.78 8.66
N PRO A 129 20.49 20.16 8.90
CA PRO A 129 21.61 19.26 8.72
C PRO A 129 21.50 18.05 9.65
N PHE A 130 21.89 16.86 9.18
CA PHE A 130 21.81 15.62 9.94
C PHE A 130 22.60 15.67 11.26
N SER A 131 23.67 16.47 11.32
CA SER A 131 24.46 16.70 12.53
C SER A 131 23.66 17.31 13.68
N GLU A 132 22.51 17.92 13.41
CA GLU A 132 21.61 18.48 14.43
C GLU A 132 20.50 17.51 14.88
N TRP A 133 20.40 16.34 14.26
CA TRP A 133 19.30 15.41 14.56
C TRP A 133 19.47 14.73 15.91
N ALA A 134 20.70 14.57 16.38
CA ALA A 134 21.00 13.95 17.66
C ALA A 134 22.29 14.54 18.24
N ASN A 135 22.51 14.28 19.53
CA ASN A 135 23.80 14.54 20.15
C ASN A 135 24.76 13.39 19.82
N PHE A 136 25.56 13.53 18.75
CA PHE A 136 26.57 12.52 18.37
C PHE A 136 27.73 12.38 19.36
N ASN A 137 27.83 13.25 20.38
CA ASN A 137 28.79 13.08 21.47
C ASN A 137 28.22 12.30 22.66
N SER A 138 26.98 11.80 22.58
CA SER A 138 26.42 10.96 23.64
C SER A 138 27.13 9.61 23.73
N THR A 139 26.99 8.93 24.88
CA THR A 139 27.56 7.60 25.10
C THR A 139 26.43 6.63 25.48
N PRO A 140 26.14 5.60 24.66
CA PRO A 140 26.76 5.33 23.36
C PRO A 140 26.37 6.37 22.29
N GLU A 141 27.20 6.52 21.26
CA GLU A 141 26.90 7.37 20.10
C GLU A 141 25.63 6.84 19.38
N PRO A 142 24.77 7.71 18.83
CA PRO A 142 23.60 7.31 18.05
C PRO A 142 23.96 6.36 16.89
N GLY A 143 23.38 5.16 16.93
CA GLY A 143 23.48 4.12 15.91
C GLY A 143 22.19 3.92 15.11
N LEU A 144 21.06 4.43 15.58
CA LEU A 144 19.79 4.45 14.86
C LEU A 144 19.09 5.77 15.18
N ILE A 145 18.61 6.48 14.15
CA ILE A 145 17.80 7.69 14.32
C ILE A 145 16.53 7.53 13.50
N VAL A 146 15.39 7.57 14.19
CA VAL A 146 14.05 7.43 13.61
C VAL A 146 13.14 8.53 14.13
N GLY A 147 11.99 8.71 13.48
CA GLY A 147 10.99 9.69 13.90
C GLY A 147 9.62 9.08 14.11
N ILE A 148 8.79 9.76 14.88
CA ILE A 148 7.37 9.43 14.97
C ILE A 148 6.65 10.02 13.76
N GLU A 149 6.01 9.16 12.97
CA GLU A 149 5.13 9.57 11.88
C GLU A 149 3.78 10.01 12.42
N ASN A 150 3.20 9.20 13.32
CA ASN A 150 1.92 9.52 13.94
C ASN A 150 1.76 8.94 15.34
N LEU A 151 0.96 9.63 16.16
CA LEU A 151 0.66 9.29 17.54
C LEU A 151 -0.84 9.43 17.78
N PHE A 152 -1.49 8.32 18.13
CA PHE A 152 -2.92 8.23 18.41
C PHE A 152 -3.20 8.00 19.89
N TYR A 153 -4.42 8.32 20.35
CA TYR A 153 -4.82 8.04 21.73
C TYR A 153 -5.00 6.54 21.97
N SER A 154 -5.52 5.82 20.98
CA SER A 154 -5.75 4.37 21.03
C SER A 154 -5.37 3.67 19.71
N GLN A 155 -5.21 2.36 19.78
CA GLN A 155 -5.01 1.52 18.59
C GLN A 155 -6.24 1.54 17.66
N GLU A 156 -7.44 1.61 18.22
CA GLU A 156 -8.69 1.73 17.45
C GLU A 156 -8.72 3.03 16.62
N GLU A 157 -8.33 4.15 17.21
CA GLU A 157 -8.24 5.43 16.49
C GLU A 157 -7.21 5.37 15.35
N ALA A 158 -6.07 4.71 15.59
CA ALA A 158 -5.06 4.49 14.56
C ALA A 158 -5.63 3.70 13.38
N GLU A 159 -6.33 2.60 13.65
CA GLU A 159 -6.97 1.75 12.65
C GLU A 159 -8.05 2.50 11.86
N GLU A 160 -8.91 3.28 12.54
CA GLU A 160 -9.89 4.17 11.91
C GLU A 160 -9.24 5.20 10.98
N ALA A 161 -8.06 5.70 11.37
CA ALA A 161 -7.26 6.62 10.57
C ALA A 161 -6.41 5.93 9.49
N THR A 162 -6.54 4.61 9.32
CA THR A 162 -5.78 3.76 8.37
C THR A 162 -4.28 3.58 8.68
N TYR A 163 -3.90 3.74 9.94
CA TYR A 163 -2.57 3.46 10.47
C TYR A 163 -2.52 2.08 11.13
N VAL A 164 -1.32 1.50 11.20
CA VAL A 164 -1.13 0.15 11.74
C VAL A 164 -0.83 0.17 13.23
N HIS A 165 -0.22 1.25 13.74
CA HIS A 165 0.15 1.37 15.14
C HIS A 165 -0.30 2.68 15.74
N LYS A 166 -0.68 2.63 17.02
CA LYS A 166 -0.87 3.81 17.87
C LYS A 166 0.33 4.77 17.84
N ILE A 167 1.54 4.23 17.92
CA ILE A 167 2.80 4.95 17.73
C ILE A 167 3.38 4.42 16.43
N GLN A 168 3.26 5.17 15.33
CA GLN A 168 3.83 4.75 14.05
C GLN A 168 5.15 5.48 13.83
N ILE A 169 6.18 4.74 13.44
CA ILE A 169 7.52 5.24 13.16
C ILE A 169 7.65 5.54 11.67
N THR A 170 8.22 6.70 11.36
CA THR A 170 8.55 7.15 10.02
C THR A 170 9.45 6.14 9.32
N GLN A 171 9.01 5.72 8.13
CA GLN A 171 9.77 4.84 7.24
C GLN A 171 10.37 5.58 6.02
N TRP A 172 9.79 6.72 5.66
CA TRP A 172 10.19 7.47 4.47
C TRP A 172 11.45 8.32 4.70
N THR A 173 11.91 8.47 5.95
CA THR A 173 13.25 8.95 6.28
C THR A 173 13.75 8.33 7.58
N MET A 174 14.95 7.76 7.58
CA MET A 174 15.57 7.15 8.75
C MET A 174 17.09 7.08 8.59
N ALA A 175 17.83 6.94 9.68
CA ALA A 175 19.28 6.77 9.63
C ALA A 175 19.74 5.62 10.53
N SER A 176 20.78 4.91 10.09
CA SER A 176 21.31 3.74 10.78
C SER A 176 22.81 3.63 10.59
N LYS A 177 23.53 3.18 11.61
CA LYS A 177 24.88 2.64 11.43
C LYS A 177 24.78 1.33 10.68
N ARG A 178 25.88 0.94 10.03
CA ARG A 178 26.01 -0.39 9.45
C ARG A 178 25.80 -1.44 10.54
N SER A 179 25.12 -2.54 10.19
CA SER A 179 24.88 -3.66 11.08
C SER A 179 24.03 -3.34 12.32
N HIS A 180 23.29 -2.23 12.35
CA HIS A 180 22.35 -1.98 13.44
C HIS A 180 21.29 -3.10 13.49
N PRO A 181 21.00 -3.69 14.68
CA PRO A 181 20.13 -4.86 14.78
C PRO A 181 18.74 -4.64 14.18
N VAL A 182 18.14 -3.46 14.38
CA VAL A 182 16.81 -3.13 13.82
C VAL A 182 16.80 -3.25 12.30
N ALA A 183 17.73 -2.57 11.60
CA ALA A 183 17.79 -2.62 10.14
C ALA A 183 18.07 -4.05 9.63
N CYS A 184 18.97 -4.78 10.30
CA CYS A 184 19.36 -6.12 9.86
C CYS A 184 18.33 -7.22 10.11
N ARG A 185 17.42 -7.05 11.07
CA ARG A 185 16.33 -8.00 11.30
C ARG A 185 15.20 -7.88 10.29
N MET A 186 15.06 -6.76 9.60
CA MET A 186 13.95 -6.51 8.68
C MET A 186 13.78 -7.57 7.60
N GLY A 187 14.88 -8.08 7.01
CA GLY A 187 14.78 -9.17 6.02
C GLY A 187 14.13 -10.43 6.60
N ALA A 188 14.51 -10.83 7.82
CA ALA A 188 13.91 -11.96 8.50
C ALA A 188 12.45 -11.69 8.89
N ALA A 189 12.15 -10.48 9.37
CA ALA A 189 10.79 -10.07 9.72
C ALA A 189 9.84 -10.11 8.51
N ILE A 190 10.25 -9.54 7.37
CA ILE A 190 9.49 -9.56 6.12
C ILE A 190 9.25 -10.99 5.65
N LYS A 191 10.28 -11.84 5.67
CA LYS A 191 10.16 -13.26 5.29
C LYS A 191 9.17 -14.00 6.18
N ALA A 192 9.28 -13.84 7.50
CA ALA A 192 8.39 -14.49 8.46
C ALA A 192 6.93 -14.03 8.28
N PHE A 193 6.71 -12.73 8.02
CA PHE A 193 5.37 -12.20 7.75
C PHE A 193 4.76 -12.83 6.49
N ILE A 194 5.51 -12.92 5.39
CA ILE A 194 5.02 -13.50 4.13
C ILE A 194 4.71 -14.99 4.30
N GLU A 195 5.55 -15.72 5.03
CA GLU A 195 5.34 -17.14 5.34
C GLU A 195 4.08 -17.36 6.20
N GLN A 196 3.88 -16.50 7.21
CA GLN A 196 2.69 -16.54 8.06
C GLN A 196 1.42 -16.19 7.25
N GLU A 197 1.45 -15.14 6.43
CA GLU A 197 0.33 -14.79 5.57
C GLU A 197 -0.04 -15.94 4.62
N ALA A 198 0.96 -16.64 4.07
CA ALA A 198 0.72 -17.81 3.23
C ALA A 198 0.08 -18.96 4.02
N ALA A 199 0.54 -19.22 5.25
CA ALA A 199 -0.03 -20.21 6.15
C ALA A 199 -1.49 -19.91 6.51
N ASP A 200 -1.84 -18.63 6.67
CA ASP A 200 -3.20 -18.16 6.95
C ASP A 200 -4.11 -18.12 5.71
N GLY A 201 -3.67 -18.68 4.58
CA GLY A 201 -4.43 -18.76 3.34
C GLY A 201 -4.50 -17.43 2.58
N GLY A 202 -3.51 -16.55 2.76
CA GLY A 202 -3.46 -15.22 2.16
C GLY A 202 -4.41 -14.22 2.83
N LYS A 203 -4.90 -14.54 4.03
CA LYS A 203 -5.75 -13.64 4.82
C LYS A 203 -4.87 -12.74 5.66
N ILE A 204 -5.00 -11.45 5.45
CA ILE A 204 -4.58 -10.44 6.43
C ILE A 204 -5.87 -10.02 7.11
N GLU A 205 -5.95 -10.10 8.45
CA GLU A 205 -7.09 -9.51 9.17
C GLU A 205 -7.18 -8.02 8.81
N GLN A 206 -8.16 -7.68 7.96
CA GLN A 206 -8.35 -6.32 7.48
C GLN A 206 -9.04 -5.49 8.55
N ARG A 207 -8.25 -4.94 9.48
CA ARG A 207 -8.70 -3.87 10.39
C ARG A 207 -8.28 -2.49 9.88
N VAL A 208 -7.22 -2.46 9.09
CA VAL A 208 -6.68 -1.26 8.43
C VAL A 208 -7.07 -1.33 6.95
N GLY A 209 -7.32 -0.18 6.31
CA GLY A 209 -7.91 -0.06 4.97
C GLY A 209 -7.20 -0.81 3.81
N HIS A 210 -7.56 -0.47 2.57
CA HIS A 210 -7.18 -1.24 1.37
C HIS A 210 -5.67 -1.51 1.20
N ASP A 211 -4.80 -0.63 1.73
CA ASP A 211 -3.34 -0.72 1.59
C ASP A 211 -2.65 -1.50 2.73
N ALA A 212 -3.42 -2.07 3.67
CA ALA A 212 -2.90 -2.75 4.86
C ALA A 212 -1.82 -3.79 4.54
N SER A 213 -1.94 -4.51 3.42
CA SER A 213 -0.95 -5.51 3.03
C SER A 213 0.44 -4.93 2.75
N ILE A 214 0.52 -3.75 2.15
CA ILE A 214 1.80 -3.07 1.89
C ILE A 214 2.35 -2.54 3.22
N LEU A 215 1.49 -1.87 4.01
CA LEU A 215 1.85 -1.30 5.30
C LEU A 215 2.38 -2.36 6.29
N LEU A 216 1.82 -3.56 6.26
CA LEU A 216 2.16 -4.65 7.17
C LEU A 216 3.31 -5.54 6.68
N ARG A 217 3.47 -5.76 5.37
CA ARG A 217 4.52 -6.65 4.85
C ARG A 217 5.90 -6.02 4.88
N THR A 218 5.98 -4.77 4.41
CA THR A 218 7.26 -4.07 4.19
C THR A 218 7.19 -2.61 4.64
N GLY A 219 5.98 -2.08 4.80
CA GLY A 219 5.70 -0.71 5.14
C GLY A 219 5.84 -0.38 6.64
N PRO A 220 5.26 0.77 7.07
CA PRO A 220 5.61 1.37 8.36
C PRO A 220 5.12 0.54 9.54
N GLY A 221 4.20 -0.41 9.33
CA GLY A 221 3.75 -1.35 10.34
C GLY A 221 4.88 -2.26 10.84
N ILE A 222 5.47 -3.05 9.94
CA ILE A 222 6.55 -3.98 10.31
C ILE A 222 7.80 -3.24 10.80
N TRP A 223 8.08 -2.07 10.21
CA TRP A 223 9.15 -1.19 10.65
C TRP A 223 8.95 -0.70 12.10
N SER A 224 7.78 -0.16 12.40
CA SER A 224 7.44 0.28 13.76
C SER A 224 7.52 -0.87 14.74
N SER A 225 7.06 -2.06 14.36
CA SER A 225 7.13 -3.27 15.18
C SER A 225 8.57 -3.64 15.54
N GLU A 226 9.52 -3.58 14.59
CA GLU A 226 10.94 -3.87 14.85
C GLU A 226 11.62 -2.81 15.73
N VAL A 227 11.29 -1.53 15.53
CA VAL A 227 11.77 -0.44 16.38
C VAL A 227 11.23 -0.61 17.80
N HIS A 228 9.92 -0.84 17.97
CA HIS A 228 9.32 -1.07 19.29
C HIS A 228 9.91 -2.29 19.99
N SER A 229 10.14 -3.38 19.25
CA SER A 229 10.79 -4.59 19.78
C SER A 229 12.19 -4.28 20.31
N TYR A 230 12.97 -3.48 19.57
CA TYR A 230 14.30 -3.05 20.01
C TYR A 230 14.26 -2.19 21.27
N LEU A 231 13.38 -1.17 21.32
CA LEU A 231 13.23 -0.32 22.50
C LEU A 231 12.92 -1.16 23.74
N ARG A 232 11.98 -2.11 23.62
CA ARG A 232 11.61 -3.01 24.73
C ARG A 232 12.75 -3.93 25.14
N GLN A 233 13.51 -4.47 24.19
CA GLN A 233 14.71 -5.27 24.49
C GLN A 233 15.76 -4.46 25.24
N MET A 234 15.85 -3.16 24.98
CA MET A 234 16.74 -2.22 25.68
C MET A 234 16.13 -1.66 26.98
N GLY A 235 14.96 -2.14 27.40
CA GLY A 235 14.33 -1.77 28.67
C GLY A 235 13.46 -0.51 28.65
N SER A 236 13.09 0.00 27.47
CA SER A 236 12.20 1.17 27.32
C SER A 236 10.89 0.79 26.62
N GLN A 237 9.77 1.39 27.02
CA GLN A 237 8.55 1.33 26.22
C GLN A 237 8.57 2.41 25.12
N PRO A 238 7.93 2.18 23.96
CA PRO A 238 7.80 3.20 22.92
C PRO A 238 7.17 4.50 23.42
N GLU A 239 6.24 4.42 24.38
CA GLU A 239 5.59 5.55 25.03
C GLU A 239 6.57 6.49 25.74
N ASP A 240 7.69 5.97 26.24
CA ASP A 240 8.66 6.75 27.04
C ASP A 240 9.44 7.78 26.20
N VAL A 241 9.41 7.65 24.87
CA VAL A 241 10.21 8.45 23.94
C VAL A 241 9.37 9.24 22.93
N VAL A 242 8.06 9.36 23.15
CA VAL A 242 7.15 10.04 22.20
C VAL A 242 7.42 11.54 22.03
N GLU A 243 7.95 12.18 23.07
CA GLU A 243 8.37 13.59 23.06
C GLU A 243 9.82 13.77 22.58
N GLY A 244 10.47 12.69 22.14
CA GLY A 244 11.87 12.66 21.79
C GLY A 244 12.74 12.05 22.89
N GLY A 245 13.70 11.21 22.52
CA GLY A 245 14.60 10.59 23.48
C GLY A 245 15.63 9.66 22.85
N GLN A 246 16.61 9.25 23.66
CA GLN A 246 17.63 8.27 23.28
C GLN A 246 17.56 7.07 24.24
N VAL A 247 17.42 5.87 23.67
CA VAL A 247 17.45 4.59 24.38
C VAL A 247 18.66 3.82 23.86
N THR A 248 19.70 3.71 24.68
CA THR A 248 21.02 3.19 24.24
C THR A 248 21.53 3.97 23.03
N ASP A 249 21.69 3.35 21.85
CA ASP A 249 22.12 3.98 20.60
C ASP A 249 20.95 4.35 19.66
N ALA A 250 19.69 4.11 20.05
CA ALA A 250 18.51 4.50 19.28
C ALA A 250 17.95 5.83 19.74
N VAL A 251 17.92 6.81 18.83
CA VAL A 251 17.25 8.10 19.00
C VAL A 251 15.90 8.05 18.31
N VAL A 252 14.85 8.36 19.06
CA VAL A 252 13.49 8.56 18.54
C VAL A 252 13.20 10.05 18.60
N LEU A 253 12.91 10.64 17.45
CA LEU A 253 12.56 12.05 17.33
C LEU A 253 11.04 12.23 17.43
N PRO A 254 10.58 13.33 18.05
CA PRO A 254 9.16 13.60 18.20
C PRO A 254 8.50 13.85 16.84
N GLN A 255 7.17 13.73 16.80
CA GLN A 255 6.40 13.92 15.57
C GLN A 255 6.67 15.28 14.89
N ALA A 256 6.94 16.34 15.67
CA ALA A 256 7.25 17.67 15.13
C ALA A 256 8.54 17.73 14.29
N ALA A 257 9.49 16.80 14.52
CA ALA A 257 10.73 16.74 13.75
C ALA A 257 10.47 16.34 12.28
N PHE A 258 9.40 15.61 12.01
CA PHE A 258 9.04 15.16 10.66
C PHE A 258 7.73 15.84 10.27
N GLY A 259 7.81 16.83 9.38
CA GLY A 259 6.76 17.76 9.00
C GLY A 259 5.58 17.12 8.28
N CYS A 260 4.82 16.31 9.01
CA CYS A 260 3.66 15.54 8.54
C CYS A 260 2.33 16.20 8.89
N ASN A 261 2.35 17.18 9.79
CA ASN A 261 1.12 17.70 10.39
C ASN A 261 1.27 19.20 10.74
N PHE A 262 0.42 20.03 10.11
CA PHE A 262 0.32 21.47 10.37
C PHE A 262 0.01 21.79 11.84
N ARG A 263 -0.52 20.81 12.61
CA ARG A 263 -0.87 20.94 14.02
C ARG A 263 0.32 21.22 14.94
N TYR A 264 1.54 20.86 14.53
CA TYR A 264 2.77 21.11 15.30
C TYR A 264 3.65 22.20 14.69
N TRP A 265 3.11 22.95 13.72
CA TRP A 265 3.76 24.16 13.25
C TRP A 265 3.83 25.17 14.40
N ASN A 266 5.05 25.56 14.76
CA ASN A 266 5.32 26.60 15.75
C ASN A 266 6.05 27.76 15.05
N ALA A 267 5.51 28.97 15.11
CA ALA A 267 6.18 30.16 14.55
C ALA A 267 7.52 30.48 15.23
N GLU A 268 7.74 30.05 16.48
CA GLU A 268 8.97 30.27 17.25
C GLU A 268 10.07 29.23 16.97
N ASN A 269 9.70 28.06 16.46
CA ASN A 269 10.62 27.00 16.02
C ASN A 269 10.06 26.35 14.76
N SER A 270 10.08 27.11 13.67
CA SER A 270 9.30 26.86 12.46
C SER A 270 9.81 25.73 11.57
N GLU A 271 10.96 25.14 11.90
CA GLU A 271 11.64 24.20 11.01
C GLU A 271 11.64 22.77 11.54
N SER A 272 10.78 21.93 10.96
CA SER A 272 10.91 20.47 11.01
C SER A 272 12.25 20.05 10.39
N PHE A 273 12.80 18.92 10.82
CA PHE A 273 14.07 18.42 10.32
C PHE A 273 13.93 17.93 8.88
N VAL A 274 12.78 17.35 8.56
CA VAL A 274 12.43 16.89 7.22
C VAL A 274 10.95 17.16 6.95
N TYR A 275 10.63 17.62 5.74
CA TYR A 275 9.27 17.78 5.25
C TYR A 275 8.97 16.71 4.22
N HIS A 276 7.80 16.08 4.31
CA HIS A 276 7.36 15.09 3.33
C HIS A 276 6.25 15.71 2.45
N MET A 277 6.39 15.64 1.13
CA MET A 277 5.42 16.24 0.20
C MET A 277 4.17 15.38 -0.02
N PHE A 278 4.13 14.15 0.54
CA PHE A 278 3.01 13.20 0.44
C PHE A 278 2.50 13.02 -0.98
N ASN A 279 3.43 12.87 -1.93
CA ASN A 279 3.08 12.83 -3.34
C ASN A 279 2.25 11.58 -3.69
N ASN A 280 2.25 10.55 -2.83
CA ASN A 280 1.46 9.31 -2.97
C ASN A 280 1.60 8.66 -4.37
N SER A 281 2.74 8.87 -5.03
CA SER A 281 2.98 8.48 -6.43
C SER A 281 2.84 6.97 -6.63
N TRP A 282 3.21 6.18 -5.61
CA TRP A 282 3.07 4.73 -5.61
C TRP A 282 1.60 4.26 -5.60
N LYS A 283 0.67 5.03 -4.99
CA LYS A 283 -0.76 4.67 -4.97
C LYS A 283 -1.34 4.69 -6.37
N VAL A 284 -0.99 5.71 -7.16
CA VAL A 284 -1.42 5.83 -8.56
C VAL A 284 -0.95 4.63 -9.38
N ASP A 285 0.31 4.21 -9.21
CA ASP A 285 0.87 3.06 -9.93
C ASP A 285 0.25 1.73 -9.45
N HIS A 286 -0.05 1.60 -8.15
CA HIS A 286 -0.74 0.42 -7.61
C HIS A 286 -2.15 0.25 -8.21
N PHE A 287 -2.94 1.33 -8.30
CA PHE A 287 -4.26 1.28 -8.92
C PHE A 287 -4.19 0.91 -10.40
N LYS A 288 -3.22 1.45 -11.16
CA LYS A 288 -2.99 1.06 -12.56
C LYS A 288 -2.68 -0.43 -12.73
N VAL A 289 -1.83 -0.99 -11.86
CA VAL A 289 -1.49 -2.43 -11.89
C VAL A 289 -2.70 -3.29 -11.52
N ALA A 290 -3.49 -2.87 -10.52
CA ALA A 290 -4.71 -3.55 -10.12
C ALA A 290 -5.75 -3.56 -11.25
N ASP A 291 -5.95 -2.41 -11.92
CA ASP A 291 -6.85 -2.28 -13.07
C ASP A 291 -6.41 -3.13 -14.25
N ALA A 292 -5.11 -3.16 -14.57
CA ALA A 292 -4.56 -4.01 -15.62
C ALA A 292 -4.82 -5.51 -15.34
N LYS A 293 -4.59 -5.96 -14.09
CA LYS A 293 -4.88 -7.34 -13.66
C LYS A 293 -6.38 -7.66 -13.74
N LYS A 294 -7.25 -6.71 -13.38
CA LYS A 294 -8.71 -6.84 -13.48
C LYS A 294 -9.17 -6.97 -14.93
N GLN A 295 -8.66 -6.13 -15.83
CA GLN A 295 -8.93 -6.22 -17.27
C GLN A 295 -8.48 -7.56 -17.86
N GLN A 296 -7.30 -8.06 -17.47
CA GLN A 296 -6.80 -9.36 -17.91
C GLN A 296 -7.65 -10.53 -17.40
N ARG A 297 -8.17 -10.47 -16.16
CA ARG A 297 -9.12 -11.46 -15.63
C ARG A 297 -10.43 -11.45 -16.41
N GLN A 298 -10.98 -10.26 -16.67
CA GLN A 298 -12.22 -10.10 -17.43
C GLN A 298 -12.07 -10.56 -18.88
N SER A 299 -10.92 -10.34 -19.52
CA SER A 299 -10.66 -10.82 -20.88
C SER A 299 -10.55 -12.35 -20.93
N LYS A 300 -9.85 -12.97 -19.99
CA LYS A 300 -9.81 -14.45 -19.85
C LYS A 300 -11.19 -15.03 -19.60
N GLN A 301 -11.99 -14.40 -18.73
CA GLN A 301 -13.34 -14.85 -18.46
C GLN A 301 -14.21 -14.74 -19.71
N ARG A 302 -14.20 -13.61 -20.43
CA ARG A 302 -14.90 -13.46 -21.72
C ARG A 302 -14.49 -14.49 -22.77
N GLN A 303 -13.19 -14.78 -22.88
CA GLN A 303 -12.69 -15.83 -23.78
C GLN A 303 -13.21 -17.21 -23.39
N HIS A 304 -13.26 -17.52 -22.11
CA HIS A 304 -13.82 -18.77 -21.60
C HIS A 304 -15.32 -18.87 -21.85
N THR A 305 -16.08 -17.80 -21.58
CA THR A 305 -17.53 -17.75 -21.87
C THR A 305 -17.81 -17.88 -23.36
N MET A 306 -17.01 -17.21 -24.21
CA MET A 306 -17.11 -17.36 -25.66
C MET A 306 -16.84 -18.80 -26.10
N ARG A 307 -15.81 -19.47 -25.57
CA ARG A 307 -15.54 -20.89 -25.89
C ARG A 307 -16.69 -21.83 -25.50
N LEU A 308 -17.39 -21.53 -24.40
CA LEU A 308 -18.55 -22.31 -23.95
C LEU A 308 -19.82 -22.04 -24.78
N LEU A 309 -20.06 -20.78 -25.16
CA LEU A 309 -21.30 -20.37 -25.82
C LEU A 309 -21.23 -20.46 -27.35
N TYR A 310 -20.04 -20.43 -27.95
CA TYR A 310 -19.84 -20.49 -29.39
C TYR A 310 -20.41 -21.78 -30.03
N PRO A 311 -20.24 -22.99 -29.46
CA PRO A 311 -20.85 -24.20 -30.00
C PRO A 311 -22.39 -24.17 -29.93
N LEU A 312 -22.96 -23.63 -28.84
CA LEU A 312 -24.40 -23.46 -28.68
C LEU A 312 -24.98 -22.49 -29.73
N PHE A 313 -24.27 -21.40 -30.02
CA PHE A 313 -24.64 -20.46 -31.08
C PHE A 313 -24.65 -21.12 -32.47
N ILE A 314 -23.67 -21.98 -32.78
CA ILE A 314 -23.64 -22.74 -34.04
C ILE A 314 -24.85 -23.68 -34.14
N ILE A 315 -25.16 -24.41 -33.06
CA ILE A 315 -26.30 -25.34 -33.02
C ILE A 315 -27.63 -24.59 -33.19
N LEU A 316 -27.82 -23.49 -32.46
CA LEU A 316 -29.03 -22.66 -32.56
C LEU A 316 -29.19 -22.06 -33.96
N SER A 317 -28.10 -21.59 -34.59
CA SER A 317 -28.14 -21.08 -35.96
C SER A 317 -28.51 -22.17 -36.97
N ALA A 318 -28.00 -23.40 -36.81
CA ALA A 318 -28.36 -24.53 -37.66
C ALA A 318 -29.84 -24.91 -37.50
N CYS A 319 -30.36 -24.92 -36.26
CA CYS A 319 -31.77 -25.18 -35.98
C CYS A 319 -32.70 -24.11 -36.57
N CYS A 320 -32.34 -22.82 -36.50
CA CYS A 320 -33.10 -21.74 -37.14
C CYS A 320 -33.15 -21.89 -38.67
N GLY A 321 -32.05 -22.31 -39.30
CA GLY A 321 -32.03 -22.61 -40.74
C GLY A 321 -33.00 -23.74 -41.12
N VAL A 322 -33.06 -24.81 -40.31
CA VAL A 322 -34.01 -25.91 -40.51
C VAL A 322 -35.46 -25.45 -40.32
N LEU A 323 -35.74 -24.66 -39.27
CA LEU A 323 -37.08 -24.13 -39.02
C LEU A 323 -37.56 -23.18 -40.12
N ALA A 324 -36.67 -22.34 -40.66
CA ALA A 324 -36.97 -21.48 -41.80
C ALA A 324 -37.30 -22.28 -43.06
N ALA A 325 -36.56 -23.38 -43.32
CA ALA A 325 -36.85 -24.28 -44.44
C ALA A 325 -38.19 -25.00 -44.29
N VAL A 326 -38.52 -25.47 -43.07
CA VAL A 326 -39.82 -26.09 -42.76
C VAL A 326 -40.95 -25.08 -42.92
N TYR A 327 -40.78 -23.85 -42.43
CA TYR A 327 -41.78 -22.80 -42.57
C TYR A 327 -41.98 -22.43 -44.04
N ALA A 328 -40.92 -22.29 -44.83
CA ALA A 328 -41.01 -22.05 -46.27
C ALA A 328 -41.75 -23.19 -47.00
N ALA A 329 -41.49 -24.46 -46.63
CA ALA A 329 -42.20 -25.61 -47.17
C ALA A 329 -43.69 -25.62 -46.79
N LEU A 330 -44.02 -25.28 -45.54
CA LEU A 330 -45.41 -25.17 -45.07
C LEU A 330 -46.14 -24.00 -45.73
N CYS A 331 -45.49 -22.85 -45.92
CA CYS A 331 -46.04 -21.73 -46.67
C CYS A 331 -46.25 -22.09 -48.14
N TRP A 332 -45.32 -22.82 -48.77
CA TRP A 332 -45.47 -23.29 -50.15
C TRP A 332 -46.65 -24.25 -50.31
N LEU A 333 -46.79 -25.22 -49.39
CA LEU A 333 -47.92 -26.16 -49.35
C LEU A 333 -49.26 -25.45 -49.09
N SER A 334 -49.25 -24.40 -48.25
CA SER A 334 -50.45 -23.60 -47.93
C SER A 334 -50.85 -22.65 -49.06
N ALA A 335 -49.88 -22.16 -49.84
CA ALA A 335 -50.10 -21.29 -51.00
C ALA A 335 -50.50 -22.05 -52.27
N HIS A 336 -50.30 -23.37 -52.31
CA HIS A 336 -50.71 -24.24 -53.42
C HIS A 336 -51.70 -25.34 -52.99
N PRO A 337 -52.87 -24.99 -52.40
CA PRO A 337 -53.90 -25.95 -52.03
C PRO A 337 -54.66 -26.40 -53.29
N GLY A 338 -54.01 -27.12 -54.20
CA GLY A 338 -54.65 -27.39 -55.49
C GLY A 338 -53.87 -28.12 -56.58
N THR A 339 -52.60 -28.52 -56.37
CA THR A 339 -51.95 -29.46 -57.29
C THR A 339 -52.52 -30.87 -57.07
N ARG A 340 -53.71 -31.11 -57.65
CA ARG A 340 -54.23 -32.44 -57.89
C ARG A 340 -53.26 -33.17 -58.83
N PHE A 341 -52.44 -34.07 -58.30
CA PHE A 341 -52.04 -35.24 -59.08
C PHE A 341 -53.26 -36.14 -59.24
N GLY A 342 -53.75 -36.27 -60.48
CA GLY A 342 -54.83 -37.19 -60.86
C GLY A 342 -54.47 -38.68 -60.66
N PRO A 343 -55.44 -39.58 -60.80
CA PRO A 343 -55.67 -40.68 -59.85
C PRO A 343 -54.90 -41.97 -60.17
N ARG A 344 -54.47 -42.70 -59.13
CA ARG A 344 -54.17 -44.14 -59.20
C ARG A 344 -54.85 -44.91 -58.06
N LYS A 345 -55.84 -45.71 -58.48
CA LYS A 345 -56.37 -46.99 -57.97
C LYS A 345 -56.23 -47.33 -56.46
N LYS A 346 -57.41 -47.57 -55.86
CA LYS A 346 -57.78 -48.55 -54.80
C LYS A 346 -56.64 -49.21 -54.00
N ARG A 347 -56.70 -49.08 -52.67
CA ARG A 347 -56.84 -50.22 -51.72
C ARG A 347 -57.14 -49.74 -50.28
N ARG A 348 -58.02 -50.49 -49.61
CA ARG A 348 -58.42 -50.42 -48.19
C ARG A 348 -57.33 -51.00 -47.26
N ALA A 349 -57.24 -50.47 -46.03
CA ALA A 349 -57.07 -51.17 -44.72
C ALA A 349 -56.86 -50.09 -43.62
N GLN A 350 -57.78 -49.86 -42.67
CA GLN A 350 -58.03 -50.52 -41.36
C GLN A 350 -57.17 -50.04 -40.16
N GLY A 351 -57.86 -49.65 -39.07
CA GLY A 351 -57.47 -49.65 -37.63
C GLY A 351 -56.45 -48.59 -37.15
N LEU A 352 -56.45 -48.03 -35.94
CA LEU A 352 -57.15 -48.20 -34.65
C LEU A 352 -57.13 -46.84 -33.89
N GLN A 353 -58.23 -46.35 -33.31
CA GLN A 353 -58.56 -46.29 -31.86
C GLN A 353 -57.42 -45.81 -30.92
N GLY A 354 -57.55 -44.65 -30.26
CA GLY A 354 -58.04 -44.48 -28.87
C GLY A 354 -56.89 -43.88 -28.03
N ILE A 355 -57.00 -43.04 -26.99
CA ILE A 355 -57.97 -42.83 -25.90
C ILE A 355 -57.76 -41.40 -25.35
N ALA A 356 -58.79 -40.83 -24.74
CA ALA A 356 -58.86 -39.49 -24.17
C ALA A 356 -58.97 -39.48 -22.62
N VAL A 357 -58.90 -38.27 -22.05
CA VAL A 357 -59.44 -37.82 -20.73
C VAL A 357 -58.58 -38.22 -19.50
N GLY A 358 -58.29 -37.39 -18.49
CA GLY A 358 -58.78 -36.09 -18.01
C GLY A 358 -58.25 -35.82 -16.58
N PRO A 359 -58.72 -34.77 -15.86
CA PRO A 359 -57.87 -33.89 -15.04
C PRO A 359 -58.14 -33.90 -13.51
N SER A 360 -57.33 -33.17 -12.72
CA SER A 360 -57.78 -32.57 -11.43
C SER A 360 -56.81 -31.50 -10.88
N SER A 361 -57.39 -30.38 -10.43
CA SER A 361 -56.86 -29.35 -9.49
C SER A 361 -57.46 -29.64 -8.08
N PRO A 362 -57.43 -28.78 -7.01
CA PRO A 362 -56.81 -27.46 -6.76
C PRO A 362 -56.21 -27.27 -5.31
N LYS A 363 -55.72 -26.06 -4.95
CA LYS A 363 -56.15 -25.26 -3.75
C LYS A 363 -55.26 -24.02 -3.47
N LYS A 364 -55.87 -22.98 -2.86
CA LYS A 364 -55.36 -21.63 -2.52
C LYS A 364 -55.62 -21.28 -1.02
N HIS A 365 -54.91 -20.23 -0.55
CA HIS A 365 -55.21 -19.21 0.52
C HIS A 365 -54.59 -19.38 1.94
N PRO A 366 -54.48 -18.32 2.80
CA PRO A 366 -53.92 -16.95 2.62
C PRO A 366 -53.18 -16.29 3.85
N LEU A 367 -52.44 -15.19 3.58
CA LEU A 367 -52.15 -13.89 4.28
C LEU A 367 -52.18 -13.57 5.82
N LYS A 368 -51.20 -12.69 6.19
CA LYS A 368 -51.21 -11.42 7.04
C LYS A 368 -50.69 -11.39 8.50
N GLY A 369 -49.83 -10.39 8.81
CA GLY A 369 -49.82 -9.63 10.09
C GLY A 369 -48.47 -9.30 10.78
N SER A 370 -48.19 -8.00 11.02
CA SER A 370 -47.17 -7.39 11.92
C SER A 370 -47.91 -6.34 12.80
N PRO A 371 -47.46 -5.82 13.98
CA PRO A 371 -46.25 -4.97 14.15
C PRO A 371 -45.60 -4.79 15.57
N ARG A 372 -44.43 -4.10 15.59
CA ARG A 372 -43.75 -3.15 16.56
C ARG A 372 -43.97 -3.13 18.10
N GLY A 373 -42.87 -2.81 18.82
CA GLY A 373 -42.87 -1.95 20.03
C GLY A 373 -41.58 -1.98 20.91
N SER A 374 -40.92 -0.83 21.12
CA SER A 374 -39.92 -0.54 22.18
C SER A 374 -40.59 0.15 23.40
N PRO A 375 -39.92 0.30 24.58
CA PRO A 375 -39.47 1.65 24.98
C PRO A 375 -38.24 1.74 25.92
N SER A 376 -37.80 3.00 26.10
CA SER A 376 -36.69 3.64 26.85
C SER A 376 -36.93 3.94 28.35
N LYS A 377 -35.86 4.17 29.16
CA LYS A 377 -35.51 5.46 29.89
C LYS A 377 -34.58 5.32 31.13
N LEU A 378 -33.65 6.31 31.26
CA LEU A 378 -33.16 7.12 32.43
C LEU A 378 -32.82 6.43 33.78
N GLY A 379 -31.85 6.80 34.63
CA GLY A 379 -30.91 7.93 34.80
C GLY A 379 -30.57 8.06 36.31
N SER A 380 -29.42 8.63 36.72
CA SER A 380 -29.18 9.43 37.95
C SER A 380 -27.68 9.54 38.35
N SER A 381 -27.40 10.52 39.20
CA SER A 381 -26.14 11.24 39.45
C SER A 381 -25.85 11.43 40.95
N SER A 382 -24.57 11.58 41.35
CA SER A 382 -24.04 12.37 42.52
C SER A 382 -22.49 12.21 42.60
N SER A 383 -21.65 13.26 42.46
CA SER A 383 -21.02 14.19 43.46
C SER A 383 -20.29 13.50 44.63
N SER A 384 -19.05 13.76 45.07
CA SER A 384 -18.02 14.83 44.95
C SER A 384 -16.70 14.34 45.64
N SER A 385 -15.46 14.67 45.26
CA SER A 385 -14.68 15.85 45.75
C SER A 385 -13.21 15.87 45.24
N ASN A 386 -12.65 17.08 45.23
CA ASN A 386 -11.44 17.67 44.59
C ASN A 386 -10.04 17.07 44.84
N ILE A 387 -9.11 17.28 43.87
CA ILE A 387 -7.85 18.09 43.93
C ILE A 387 -7.42 18.44 42.49
N GLY A 388 -6.91 19.66 42.26
CA GLY A 388 -6.94 20.38 40.97
C GLY A 388 -5.87 20.07 39.92
N SER A 389 -6.20 20.37 38.66
CA SER A 389 -5.23 20.66 37.59
C SER A 389 -5.85 21.55 36.50
N PHE A 390 -4.99 22.29 35.83
CA PHE A 390 -5.23 23.39 34.91
C PHE A 390 -6.19 23.04 33.76
N GLY A 391 -7.28 23.80 33.65
CA GLY A 391 -8.27 23.70 32.58
C GLY A 391 -7.88 24.47 31.33
N SER A 392 -7.55 23.76 30.25
CA SER A 392 -7.52 24.31 28.88
C SER A 392 -8.06 23.31 27.82
N SER A 393 -8.07 22.01 28.12
CA SER A 393 -8.47 20.98 27.13
C SER A 393 -9.95 20.98 26.74
N ARG A 394 -10.86 21.42 27.63
CA ARG A 394 -12.32 21.25 27.41
C ARG A 394 -12.92 22.27 26.44
N LEU A 395 -12.37 23.49 26.41
CA LEU A 395 -12.80 24.53 25.46
C LEU A 395 -12.25 24.25 24.05
N GLN A 396 -11.02 23.74 23.93
CA GLN A 396 -10.47 23.23 22.67
C GLN A 396 -11.25 22.02 22.12
N GLN A 397 -11.76 21.15 23.00
CA GLN A 397 -12.60 19.99 22.61
C GLN A 397 -14.00 20.36 22.09
N GLN A 398 -14.59 21.49 22.53
CA GLN A 398 -15.88 21.93 22.00
C GLN A 398 -15.75 22.55 20.60
N GLN A 399 -14.61 23.14 20.29
CA GLN A 399 -14.31 23.72 18.98
C GLN A 399 -14.15 22.62 17.91
N TYR A 400 -13.50 21.50 18.26
CA TYR A 400 -13.37 20.29 17.44
C TYR A 400 -14.72 19.70 16.97
N ARG A 401 -15.79 19.82 17.78
CA ARG A 401 -17.13 19.30 17.41
C ARG A 401 -17.90 20.23 16.45
N LYS A 402 -17.57 21.52 16.41
CA LYS A 402 -18.25 22.50 15.56
C LYS A 402 -17.71 22.51 14.13
N GLU A 403 -16.42 22.26 13.94
CA GLU A 403 -15.76 22.39 12.63
C GLU A 403 -16.01 21.18 11.69
N ARG A 404 -16.44 20.01 12.20
CA ARG A 404 -16.82 18.84 11.38
C ARG A 404 -18.27 18.83 10.89
N ARG A 405 -19.04 19.91 11.11
CA ARG A 405 -20.43 20.04 10.64
C ARG A 405 -20.62 21.13 9.57
N LEU A 406 -19.55 21.62 8.96
CA LEU A 406 -19.59 22.54 7.82
C LEU A 406 -18.89 21.93 6.62
#